data_AF-A0A2E1HM23-F1
#
_entry.id   AF-A0A2E1HM23-F1
#
_cell.length_a   1.000
_cell.length_b   1.000
_cell.length_c   1.000
_cell.angle_alpha   90.00
_cell.angle_beta   90.00
_cell.angle_gamma   90.00
#
_symmetry.space_group_name_H-M   'P 1'
#
loop_
_entity.id
_entity.type
_entity.pdbx_description
1 polymer ?
#
loop_
_entity_poly.entity_id
_entity_poly.type
_entity_poly.pdbx_seq_one_letter_code
_entity_poly.pdbx_strand_id
1 'polypeptide(L)'
;YRVDVSIPEDLTIESLKNGAQRLKEKLVKQRTPTRVAHRRADLIRPRLVESVNVLSFEQGMVELEIRAQHGTYIRELVSGDMGRTVPSFSSLVDGACKVEVLDVLNLHLKFEEEKK
;
A
#
# COMPACT_ATOMS: atom_id res chain seq x y z
N TYR A 1 2.82 8.49 2.66
CA TYR A 1 2.75 7.64 3.85
C TYR A 1 4.11 7.02 4.07
N ARG A 2 4.51 6.82 5.32
CA ARG A 2 5.66 5.98 5.71
C ARG A 2 5.10 4.75 6.41
N VAL A 3 5.62 3.57 6.07
CA VAL A 3 5.06 2.30 6.50
C VAL A 3 6.17 1.35 6.89
N ASP A 4 6.17 0.91 8.14
CA ASP A 4 7.06 -0.17 8.59
C ASP A 4 6.34 -1.49 8.46
N VAL A 5 6.99 -2.43 7.79
CA VAL A 5 6.39 -3.69 7.37
C VAL A 5 7.28 -4.85 7.82
N SER A 6 6.73 -5.76 8.60
CA SER A 6 7.36 -7.05 8.87
C SER A 6 7.15 -7.99 7.69
N ILE A 7 8.20 -8.70 7.33
CA ILE A 7 8.26 -9.55 6.13
C ILE A 7 8.95 -10.89 6.43
N PRO A 8 8.71 -11.92 5.60
CA PRO A 8 9.45 -13.18 5.70
C PRO A 8 10.96 -13.00 5.50
N GLU A 9 11.75 -13.83 6.20
CA GLU A 9 13.22 -13.74 6.18
C GLU A 9 13.85 -14.10 4.82
N ASP A 10 13.14 -14.85 3.99
CA ASP A 10 13.58 -15.29 2.66
C ASP A 10 13.39 -14.23 1.56
N LEU A 11 12.72 -13.11 1.86
CA LEU A 11 12.59 -12.01 0.91
C LEU A 11 13.90 -11.23 0.75
N THR A 12 14.29 -11.03 -0.51
CA THR A 12 15.46 -10.21 -0.86
C THR A 12 15.06 -8.76 -1.12
N ILE A 13 16.00 -7.84 -0.90
CA ILE A 13 15.82 -6.43 -1.26
C ILE A 13 15.44 -6.24 -2.74
N GLU A 14 15.94 -7.10 -3.62
CA GLU A 14 15.60 -7.07 -5.04
C GLU A 14 14.14 -7.43 -5.29
N SER A 15 13.63 -8.49 -4.65
CA SER A 15 12.20 -8.85 -4.70
C SER A 15 11.32 -7.71 -4.19
N LEU A 16 11.69 -7.09 -3.05
CA LEU A 16 10.96 -5.97 -2.47
C LEU A 16 10.92 -4.76 -3.42
N LYS A 17 12.07 -4.39 -4.01
CA LYS A 17 12.15 -3.30 -4.99
C LYS A 17 11.34 -3.60 -6.26
N ASN A 18 11.40 -4.84 -6.76
CA ASN A 18 10.60 -5.27 -7.91
C ASN A 18 9.10 -5.22 -7.60
N GLY A 19 8.68 -5.68 -6.43
CA GLY A 19 7.29 -5.61 -5.97
C GLY A 19 6.80 -4.16 -5.85
N ALA A 20 7.61 -3.28 -5.26
CA ALA A 20 7.33 -1.85 -5.17
C ALA A 20 7.19 -1.20 -6.55
N GLN A 21 8.12 -1.49 -7.46
CA GLN A 21 8.10 -0.97 -8.83
C GLN A 21 6.85 -1.40 -9.61
N ARG A 22 6.36 -2.63 -9.39
CA ARG A 22 5.12 -3.14 -10.03
C ARG A 22 3.85 -2.45 -9.53
N LEU A 23 3.90 -1.76 -8.40
CA LEU A 23 2.80 -0.93 -7.87
C LEU A 23 2.87 0.53 -8.31
N LYS A 24 4.01 0.99 -8.85
CA LYS A 24 4.13 2.36 -9.36
C LYS A 24 3.11 2.61 -10.48
N GLU A 25 2.40 3.74 -10.38
CA GLU A 25 1.37 4.17 -11.33
C GLU A 25 0.29 3.09 -11.61
N LYS A 26 0.04 2.22 -10.64
CA LYS A 26 -0.83 1.05 -10.82
C LYS A 26 -2.24 1.31 -10.30
N LEU A 27 -3.24 0.93 -11.09
CA LEU A 27 -4.61 0.78 -10.60
C LEU A 27 -4.76 -0.53 -9.84
N VAL A 28 -5.04 -0.40 -8.54
CA VAL A 28 -5.27 -1.49 -7.61
C VAL A 28 -6.76 -1.62 -7.31
N LYS A 29 -7.29 -2.83 -7.34
CA LYS A 29 -8.69 -3.12 -6.97
C LYS A 29 -8.74 -3.45 -5.48
N GLN A 30 -9.34 -2.58 -4.68
CA GLN A 30 -9.52 -2.79 -3.25
C GLN A 30 -10.98 -3.07 -2.94
N ARG A 31 -11.28 -4.30 -2.51
CA ARG A 31 -12.55 -4.61 -1.85
C ARG A 31 -12.57 -3.94 -0.47
N THR A 32 -13.75 -3.55 0.02
CA THR A 32 -13.89 -2.96 1.36
C THR A 32 -13.14 -3.81 2.39
N PRO A 33 -12.14 -3.26 3.12
CA PRO A 33 -11.31 -4.06 4.00
C PRO A 33 -12.08 -4.83 5.06
N THR A 34 -11.62 -6.03 5.40
CA THR A 34 -12.24 -6.89 6.42
C THR A 34 -12.48 -6.13 7.72
N ARG A 35 -11.49 -5.37 8.20
CA ARG A 35 -11.56 -4.60 9.46
C ARG A 35 -12.66 -3.52 9.51
N VAL A 36 -13.15 -3.06 8.36
CA VAL A 36 -14.23 -2.05 8.30
C VAL A 36 -15.52 -2.58 7.65
N ALA A 37 -15.55 -3.85 7.26
CA ALA A 37 -16.70 -4.46 6.57
C ALA A 37 -17.99 -4.38 7.41
N HIS A 38 -17.89 -4.43 8.74
CA HIS A 38 -19.04 -4.27 9.64
C HIS A 38 -19.68 -2.87 9.62
N ARG A 39 -19.03 -1.86 9.04
CA ARG A 39 -19.53 -0.46 8.98
C ARG A 39 -19.71 0.08 7.57
N ARG A 40 -19.30 -0.67 6.54
CA ARG A 40 -19.25 -0.18 5.16
C ARG A 40 -19.77 -1.23 4.21
N ALA A 41 -20.50 -0.79 3.20
CA ALA A 41 -20.91 -1.65 2.11
C ALA A 41 -19.70 -2.35 1.47
N ASP A 42 -19.85 -3.64 1.20
CA ASP A 42 -18.81 -4.47 0.62
C ASP A 42 -18.72 -4.22 -0.90
N LEU A 43 -17.74 -3.41 -1.30
CA LEU A 43 -17.58 -2.93 -2.67
C LEU A 43 -16.12 -2.98 -3.09
N ILE A 44 -15.86 -3.30 -4.36
CA ILE A 44 -14.55 -3.22 -4.98
C ILE A 44 -14.38 -1.83 -5.59
N ARG A 45 -13.32 -1.12 -5.22
CA ARG A 45 -13.02 0.22 -5.72
C ARG A 45 -11.62 0.25 -6.34
N PRO A 46 -11.46 0.75 -7.57
CA PRO A 46 -10.15 1.01 -8.13
C PRO A 46 -9.50 2.19 -7.40
N ARG A 47 -8.21 2.06 -7.12
CA ARG A 47 -7.38 3.07 -6.45
C ARG A 47 -6.04 3.16 -7.17
N LEU A 48 -5.66 4.36 -7.58
CA LEU A 48 -4.35 4.60 -8.18
C LEU A 48 -3.29 4.68 -7.08
N VAL A 49 -2.29 3.80 -7.17
CA VAL A 49 -1.04 3.94 -6.43
C VAL A 49 -0.09 4.71 -7.32
N GLU A 50 0.40 5.85 -6.84
CA GLU A 50 1.32 6.68 -7.62
C GLU A 50 2.74 6.14 -7.51
N SER A 51 3.20 5.86 -6.30
CA SER A 51 4.53 5.28 -6.05
C SER A 51 4.58 4.47 -4.78
N VAL A 52 5.49 3.48 -4.78
CA VAL A 52 5.96 2.75 -3.61
C VAL A 52 7.47 2.72 -3.72
N ASN A 53 8.17 3.22 -2.69
CA ASN A 53 9.63 3.24 -2.62
C ASN A 53 10.07 2.44 -1.41
N VAL A 54 11.08 1.59 -1.57
CA VAL A 54 11.76 0.91 -0.46
C VAL A 54 12.84 1.84 0.09
N LEU A 55 12.70 2.25 1.34
CA LEU A 55 13.64 3.18 2.00
C LEU A 55 14.77 2.42 2.74
N SER A 56 14.43 1.35 3.43
CA SER A 56 15.37 0.49 4.15
C SER A 56 14.90 -0.97 4.17
N PHE A 57 15.84 -1.90 4.39
CA PHE A 57 15.57 -3.32 4.57
C PHE A 57 16.60 -3.91 5.52
N GLU A 58 16.19 -4.24 6.75
CA GLU A 58 17.05 -4.75 7.81
C GLU A 58 16.25 -5.65 8.75
N GLN A 59 16.84 -6.77 9.21
CA GLN A 59 16.27 -7.63 10.27
C GLN A 59 14.81 -8.08 10.05
N GLY A 60 14.44 -8.45 8.81
CA GLY A 60 13.07 -8.89 8.49
C GLY A 60 12.04 -7.76 8.49
N MET A 61 12.49 -6.51 8.46
CA MET A 61 11.68 -5.30 8.35
C MET A 61 12.02 -4.55 7.08
N VAL A 62 11.01 -3.93 6.46
CA VAL A 62 11.16 -3.01 5.34
C VAL A 62 10.38 -1.73 5.62
N GLU A 63 11.03 -0.58 5.43
CA GLU A 63 10.37 0.72 5.46
C GLU A 63 9.96 1.11 4.04
N LEU A 64 8.69 1.44 3.85
CA LEU A 64 8.12 1.86 2.58
C LEU A 64 7.65 3.31 2.63
N GLU A 65 7.94 4.06 1.58
CA GLU A 65 7.27 5.33 1.30
C GLU A 65 6.22 5.14 0.20
N ILE A 66 4.98 5.48 0.49
CA ILE A 66 3.84 5.26 -0.41
C ILE A 66 3.11 6.57 -0.70
N ARG A 67 2.91 6.86 -1.98
CA ARG A 67 2.01 7.90 -2.48
C ARG A 67 0.87 7.25 -3.25
N ALA A 68 -0.37 7.59 -2.89
CA ALA A 68 -1.55 6.96 -3.48
C ALA A 68 -2.74 7.92 -3.46
N GLN A 69 -3.74 7.61 -4.30
CA GLN A 69 -5.01 8.32 -4.39
C GLN A 69 -5.72 8.38 -3.04
N HIS A 70 -6.53 9.42 -2.83
CA HIS A 70 -7.43 9.53 -1.69
C HIS A 70 -8.30 8.27 -1.50
N GLY A 71 -8.54 7.90 -0.24
CA GLY A 71 -9.36 6.74 0.10
C GLY A 71 -8.73 5.38 -0.28
N THR A 72 -7.43 5.35 -0.57
CA THR A 72 -6.66 4.10 -0.68
C THR A 72 -6.41 3.54 0.73
N TYR A 73 -6.69 2.26 0.89
CA TYR A 73 -6.47 1.55 2.13
C TYR A 73 -5.02 1.05 2.17
N ILE A 74 -4.10 1.85 2.75
CA ILE A 74 -2.65 1.58 2.71
C ILE A 74 -2.29 0.26 3.39
N ARG A 75 -2.88 -0.06 4.55
CA ARG A 75 -2.64 -1.34 5.24
C ARG A 75 -2.93 -2.53 4.33
N GLU A 76 -4.07 -2.47 3.66
CA GLU A 76 -4.55 -3.53 2.78
C GLU A 76 -3.84 -3.56 1.42
N LEU A 77 -3.31 -2.42 0.95
CA LEU A 77 -2.38 -2.37 -0.19
C LEU A 77 -1.10 -3.15 0.10
N VAL A 78 -0.59 -3.08 1.32
CA VAL A 78 0.62 -3.80 1.73
C VAL A 78 0.30 -5.28 2.00
N SER A 79 -0.68 -5.57 2.85
CA SER A 79 -0.94 -6.94 3.32
C SER A 79 -1.76 -7.80 2.35
N GLY A 80 -2.44 -7.19 1.38
CA GLY A 80 -3.35 -7.89 0.47
C GLY A 80 -4.71 -8.25 1.06
N ASP A 81 -4.89 -8.17 2.38
CA ASP A 81 -6.14 -8.49 3.11
C ASP A 81 -6.75 -9.82 2.64
N MET A 82 -5.93 -10.88 2.63
CA MET A 82 -6.31 -12.23 2.18
C MET A 82 -6.90 -12.25 0.75
N GLY A 83 -6.29 -11.48 -0.16
CA GLY A 83 -6.70 -11.42 -1.57
C GLY A 83 -7.82 -10.41 -1.86
N ARG A 84 -8.23 -9.60 -0.88
CA ARG A 84 -9.22 -8.52 -1.07
C ARG A 84 -8.64 -7.28 -1.74
N THR A 85 -7.31 -7.17 -1.82
CA THR A 85 -6.61 -6.15 -2.60
C THR A 85 -5.76 -6.79 -3.70
N VAL A 86 -5.99 -6.43 -4.96
CA VAL A 86 -5.27 -7.00 -6.12
C VAL A 86 -4.89 -5.91 -7.14
N PRO A 87 -3.60 -5.79 -7.53
CA PRO A 87 -2.44 -6.42 -6.87
C PRO A 87 -2.18 -5.79 -5.49
N SER A 88 -1.45 -6.50 -4.62
CA SER A 88 -0.95 -6.00 -3.33
C SER A 88 0.55 -6.21 -3.21
N PHE A 89 1.22 -5.48 -2.32
CA PHE A 89 2.66 -5.64 -2.12
C PHE A 89 3.03 -7.07 -1.73
N SER A 90 2.33 -7.64 -0.73
CA SER A 90 2.48 -9.03 -0.30
C SER A 90 2.36 -10.03 -1.45
N SER A 91 1.34 -9.88 -2.31
CA SER A 91 1.17 -10.78 -3.47
C SER A 91 2.24 -10.60 -4.56
N LEU A 92 2.89 -9.44 -4.63
CA LEU A 92 3.87 -9.15 -5.68
C LEU A 92 5.28 -9.59 -5.29
N VAL A 93 5.58 -9.65 -4.00
CA VAL A 93 6.85 -10.14 -3.45
C VAL A 93 6.78 -11.61 -3.04
N ASP A 94 5.60 -12.24 -3.20
CA ASP A 94 5.31 -13.63 -2.81
C ASP A 94 5.64 -13.93 -1.34
N GLY A 95 5.25 -13.01 -0.45
CA GLY A 95 5.55 -13.13 0.98
C GLY A 95 4.52 -12.43 1.86
N ALA A 96 4.27 -12.97 3.04
CA ALA A 96 3.29 -12.44 3.98
C ALA A 96 3.78 -11.13 4.63
N CYS A 97 3.31 -9.99 4.13
CA CYS A 97 3.68 -8.67 4.64
C CYS A 97 2.66 -8.17 5.67
N LYS A 98 3.12 -7.74 6.85
CA LYS A 98 2.26 -7.16 7.89
C LYS A 98 2.72 -5.74 8.23
N VAL A 99 1.77 -4.81 8.24
CA VAL A 99 2.03 -3.41 8.60
C VAL A 99 2.10 -3.29 10.11
N GLU A 100 3.26 -2.89 10.63
CA GLU A 100 3.48 -2.62 12.05
C GLU A 100 3.20 -1.15 12.39
N VAL A 101 3.73 -0.24 11.57
CA VAL A 101 3.58 1.22 11.75
C VAL A 101 3.09 1.85 10.45
N LEU A 102 2.24 2.86 10.56
CA LEU A 102 1.71 3.61 9.41
C LEU A 102 1.56 5.08 9.76
N ASP A 103 2.37 5.92 9.12
CA ASP A 103 2.36 7.37 9.30
C ASP A 103 1.91 8.10 8.03
N VAL A 104 1.16 9.18 8.24
CA VAL A 104 0.77 10.11 7.17
C VAL A 104 1.82 11.21 7.08
N LEU A 105 2.64 11.18 6.01
CA LEU A 105 3.67 12.20 5.80
C LEU A 105 3.11 13.52 5.27
N ASN A 106 2.27 13.45 4.23
CA ASN A 106 1.80 14.63 3.49
C ASN A 106 0.36 14.42 2.98
N LEU A 107 -0.40 15.52 2.91
CA LEU A 107 -1.68 15.61 2.23
C LEU A 107 -1.53 16.53 1.01
N HIS A 108 -1.69 15.97 -0.19
CA HIS A 108 -1.56 16.74 -1.44
C HIS A 108 -2.93 17.30 -1.84
N LEU A 109 -3.30 18.43 -1.24
CA LEU A 109 -4.53 19.15 -1.59
C LEU A 109 -4.27 20.01 -2.83
N LYS A 110 -5.07 19.82 -3.88
CA LYS A 110 -5.16 20.79 -4.97
C LYS A 110 -6.20 21.82 -4.56
N PHE A 111 -5.77 23.04 -4.25
CA PHE A 111 -6.69 24.17 -4.18
C PHE A 111 -6.82 24.71 -5.59
N GLU A 112 -8.01 24.63 -6.19
CA GLU A 112 -8.31 25.45 -7.36
C GLU A 112 -8.74 26.82 -6.83
N GLU A 113 -7.95 27.87 -7.12
CA GLU A 113 -8.39 29.23 -6.88
C GLU A 113 -9.53 29.53 -7.86
N GLU A 114 -10.75 29.71 -7.34
CA GLU A 114 -11.82 30.33 -8.11
C GLU A 114 -11.35 31.73 -8.51
N LYS A 115 -11.03 31.92 -9.79
CA LYS A 115 -10.88 33.27 -10.36
C LYS A 115 -12.23 33.98 -10.23
N LYS A 116 -12.33 34.87 -9.23
CA LYS A 116 -13.41 35.87 -9.13
C LYS A 116 -13.35 36.85 -10.28
#